data_AF-A0A846N8C3-F1
#
_entry.id   AF-A0A846N8C3-F1
#
_cell.length_a   1.000
_cell.length_b   1.000
_cell.length_c   1.000
_cell.angle_alpha   90.00
_cell.angle_beta   90.00
_cell.angle_gamma   90.00
#
_symmetry.space_group_name_H-M   'P 1'
#
loop_
_entity.id
_entity.type
_entity.pdbx_description
1 polymer ?
#
loop_
_entity_poly.entity_id
_entity_poly.type
_entity_poly.pdbx_seq_one_letter_code
_entity_poly.pdbx_strand_id
1 'polypeptide(L)'
;MIDERIEAIYEEFRCELGIHEKDIIQAQNLHQILLEKNPFKYESPFLISAVCVYAISHGIPQRVTLDEIEKISHIKKVDIVKCYDLLIDSDSVGFIQKPDDDILH
;
A
#
# COMPACT_ATOMS: atom_id res chain seq x y z
N MET A 1 9.97 4.56 14.77
CA MET A 1 11.09 4.10 13.94
C MET A 1 10.57 2.88 13.22
N ILE A 2 10.52 2.92 11.88
CA ILE A 2 10.05 1.79 11.08
C ILE A 2 11.05 0.63 11.24
N ASP A 3 10.56 -0.61 11.31
CA ASP A 3 11.40 -1.81 11.40
C ASP A 3 12.27 -1.90 10.14
N GLU A 4 13.57 -2.17 10.26
CA GLU A 4 14.51 -2.29 9.12
C GLU A 4 14.01 -3.29 8.06
N ARG A 5 13.23 -4.29 8.48
CA ARG A 5 12.58 -5.24 7.55
C ARG A 5 11.50 -4.59 6.70
N ILE A 6 10.77 -3.61 7.24
CA ILE A 6 9.76 -2.86 6.49
C ILE A 6 10.45 -1.92 5.49
N GLU A 7 11.56 -1.29 5.88
CA GLU A 7 12.35 -0.46 4.96
C GLU A 7 12.83 -1.25 3.74
N ALA A 8 13.33 -2.47 3.96
CA ALA A 8 13.74 -3.37 2.87
C ALA A 8 12.60 -3.71 1.90
N ILE A 9 11.38 -3.95 2.41
CA ILE A 9 10.19 -4.23 1.59
C ILE A 9 9.88 -3.02 0.70
N TYR A 10 9.91 -1.82 1.27
CA TYR A 10 9.63 -0.60 0.50
C TYR A 10 10.72 -0.29 -0.54
N GLU A 11 11.98 -0.58 -0.23
CA GLU A 11 13.06 -0.43 -1.19
C GLU A 11 12.92 -1.42 -2.36
N GLU A 12 12.47 -2.65 -2.09
CA GLU A 12 12.16 -3.63 -3.13
C GLU A 12 11.03 -3.13 -4.04
N PHE A 13 9.90 -2.67 -3.47
CA PHE A 13 8.83 -2.05 -4.25
C PHE A 13 9.30 -0.83 -5.04
N ARG A 14 10.14 0.02 -4.44
CA ARG A 14 10.71 1.20 -5.11
C ARG A 14 11.47 0.80 -6.37
N CYS A 15 12.37 -0.16 -6.23
CA CYS A 15 13.26 -0.60 -7.31
C CYS A 15 12.48 -1.32 -8.41
N GLU A 16 11.62 -2.28 -8.04
CA GLU A 16 10.90 -3.13 -9.00
C GLU A 16 9.77 -2.39 -9.73
N LEU A 17 9.12 -1.44 -9.07
CA LEU A 17 8.01 -0.67 -9.67
C LEU A 17 8.44 0.69 -10.23
N GLY A 18 9.70 1.09 -10.02
CA GLY A 18 10.21 2.38 -10.47
C GLY A 18 9.51 3.58 -9.80
N ILE A 19 9.02 3.41 -8.57
CA ILE A 19 8.35 4.48 -7.81
C ILE A 19 9.41 5.48 -7.34
N HIS A 20 9.10 6.78 -7.41
CA HIS A 20 10.02 7.79 -6.87
C HIS A 20 10.15 7.68 -5.36
N GLU A 21 11.34 7.97 -4.83
CA GLU A 21 11.64 7.93 -3.40
C GLU A 21 10.65 8.75 -2.56
N LYS A 22 10.28 9.95 -3.03
CA LYS A 22 9.28 10.81 -2.37
C LYS A 22 7.91 10.15 -2.19
N ASP A 23 7.54 9.24 -3.09
CA ASP A 23 6.24 8.59 -3.10
C ASP A 23 6.29 7.33 -2.26
N ILE A 24 7.42 6.60 -2.27
CA ILE A 24 7.67 5.51 -1.31
C ILE A 24 7.69 6.01 0.13
N ILE A 25 8.27 7.17 0.40
CA ILE A 25 8.23 7.81 1.73
C ILE A 25 6.76 8.07 2.13
N GLN A 26 5.88 8.45 1.20
CA GLN A 26 4.46 8.60 1.50
C GLN A 26 3.80 7.26 1.87
N ALA A 27 4.12 6.16 1.18
CA ALA A 27 3.63 4.84 1.55
C ALA A 27 4.15 4.38 2.93
N GLN A 28 5.40 4.67 3.27
CA GLN A 28 5.97 4.40 4.60
C GLN A 28 5.27 5.22 5.70
N ASN A 29 5.00 6.50 5.44
CA ASN A 29 4.25 7.35 6.37
C ASN A 29 2.83 6.82 6.58
N LEU A 30 2.17 6.37 5.51
CA LEU A 30 0.87 5.73 5.60
C LEU A 30 0.93 4.48 6.47
N HIS A 31 1.92 3.60 6.26
CA HIS A 31 2.13 2.41 7.08
C HIS A 31 2.19 2.75 8.57
N GLN A 32 2.99 3.76 8.93
CA GLN A 32 3.14 4.19 10.32
C GLN A 32 1.79 4.67 10.91
N ILE A 33 1.01 5.44 10.16
CA ILE A 33 -0.34 5.88 10.58
C ILE A 33 -1.26 4.67 10.81
N LEU A 34 -1.19 3.66 9.95
CA LEU A 34 -1.99 2.44 10.08
C LEU A 34 -1.62 1.62 11.31
N LEU A 35 -0.33 1.53 11.65
CA LEU A 35 0.10 0.88 12.89
C LEU A 35 -0.38 1.64 14.13
N GLU A 36 -0.34 2.96 14.11
CA GLU A 36 -0.78 3.80 15.23
C GLU A 36 -2.29 3.76 15.45
N LYS A 37 -3.08 3.75 14.37
CA LYS A 37 -4.55 3.66 14.45
C LYS A 37 -5.04 2.26 14.81
N ASN A 38 -4.15 1.27 14.76
CA ASN A 38 -4.39 -0.12 15.16
C ASN A 38 -5.32 -0.99 14.29
N PRO A 39 -5.87 -0.60 13.10
CA PRO A 39 -6.71 -1.51 12.32
C PRO A 39 -5.98 -2.76 11.81
N PHE A 40 -4.63 -2.73 11.75
CA PHE A 40 -3.82 -3.78 11.14
C PHE A 40 -2.80 -4.42 12.10
N LYS A 41 -2.99 -4.30 13.42
CA LYS A 41 -2.02 -4.74 14.45
C LYS A 41 -1.55 -6.20 14.32
N TYR A 42 -2.36 -7.05 13.68
CA TYR A 42 -2.11 -8.48 13.54
C TYR A 42 -1.81 -8.90 12.10
N GLU A 43 -1.83 -7.96 11.16
CA GLU A 43 -1.61 -8.26 9.75
C GLU A 43 -0.12 -8.33 9.41
N SER A 44 0.18 -9.09 8.37
CA SER A 44 1.55 -9.23 7.87
C SER A 44 2.13 -7.87 7.46
N PRO A 45 3.38 -7.52 7.85
CA PRO A 45 4.03 -6.30 7.40
C PRO A 45 4.07 -6.19 5.87
N PHE A 46 4.20 -7.32 5.16
CA PHE A 46 4.13 -7.36 3.70
C PHE A 46 2.76 -6.98 3.15
N LEU A 47 1.68 -7.44 3.78
CA LEU A 47 0.32 -7.10 3.37
C LEU A 47 0.06 -5.61 3.59
N ILE A 48 0.42 -5.08 4.75
CA ILE A 48 0.28 -3.65 5.04
C ILE A 48 1.09 -2.82 4.03
N SER A 49 2.35 -3.19 3.77
CA SER A 49 3.18 -2.49 2.79
C SER A 49 2.61 -2.54 1.36
N ALA A 50 2.12 -3.71 0.92
CA ALA A 50 1.46 -3.86 -0.37
C ALA A 50 0.22 -2.99 -0.50
N VAL A 51 -0.60 -2.91 0.55
CA VAL A 51 -1.79 -2.05 0.62
C VAL A 51 -1.39 -0.58 0.57
N CYS A 52 -0.35 -0.16 1.29
CA CYS A 52 0.14 1.22 1.23
C CYS A 52 0.67 1.60 -0.15
N VAL A 53 1.39 0.70 -0.82
CA VAL A 53 1.87 0.90 -2.21
C VAL A 53 0.68 1.00 -3.17
N TYR A 54 -0.31 0.13 -3.02
CA TYR A 54 -1.54 0.19 -3.80
C TYR A 54 -2.29 1.51 -3.57
N ALA A 55 -2.40 1.95 -2.31
CA ALA A 55 -3.06 3.22 -1.97
C ALA A 55 -2.40 4.44 -2.63
N ILE A 56 -1.07 4.55 -2.58
CA ILE A 56 -0.37 5.67 -3.23
C ILE A 56 -0.37 5.57 -4.75
N SER A 57 -0.54 4.36 -5.32
CA SER A 57 -0.53 4.15 -6.77
C SER A 57 -1.59 4.97 -7.51
N HIS A 58 -2.70 5.26 -6.83
CA HIS A 58 -3.78 6.09 -7.36
C HIS A 58 -3.42 7.59 -7.48
N GLY A 59 -2.42 8.06 -6.72
CA GLY A 59 -2.02 9.47 -6.66
C GLY A 59 -0.72 9.79 -7.39
N ILE A 60 -0.02 8.79 -7.95
CA ILE A 60 1.26 8.97 -8.62
C ILE A 60 1.13 8.78 -10.14
N PRO A 61 1.99 9.44 -10.94
CA PRO A 61 1.96 9.28 -12.40
C PRO A 61 2.49 7.92 -12.87
N GLN A 62 3.25 7.20 -12.03
CA GLN A 62 3.73 5.86 -12.32
C GLN A 62 2.56 4.88 -12.32
N ARG A 63 2.41 4.13 -13.41
CA ARG A 63 1.46 3.03 -13.47
C ARG A 63 1.99 1.87 -12.62
N VAL A 64 1.33 1.62 -11.50
CA VAL A 64 1.55 0.45 -10.67
C VAL A 64 0.29 -0.40 -10.68
N THR A 65 0.41 -1.68 -10.98
CA THR A 65 -0.72 -2.62 -11.05
C THR A 65 -0.74 -3.58 -9.87
N LEU A 66 -1.93 -4.07 -9.53
CA LEU A 66 -2.08 -5.13 -8.53
C LEU A 66 -1.36 -6.43 -8.91
N ASP A 67 -1.18 -6.71 -10.20
CA ASP A 67 -0.35 -7.83 -10.71
C ASP A 67 1.11 -7.71 -10.29
N GLU A 68 1.69 -6.53 -10.47
CA GLU A 68 3.08 -6.27 -10.11
C GLU A 68 3.26 -6.30 -8.59
N ILE A 69 2.30 -5.74 -7.84
CA ILE A 69 2.31 -5.78 -6.37
C ILE A 69 2.18 -7.22 -5.87
N GLU A 70 1.28 -8.06 -6.41
CA GLU A 70 1.17 -9.49 -6.04
C GLU A 70 2.47 -10.22 -6.33
N LYS A 71 3.12 -9.93 -7.46
CA LYS A 71 4.37 -10.60 -7.85
C LYS A 71 5.52 -10.33 -6.88
N ILE A 72 5.65 -9.08 -6.41
CA ILE A 72 6.70 -8.66 -5.47
C ILE A 72 6.37 -9.10 -4.05
N SER A 73 5.14 -8.85 -3.59
CA SER A 73 4.74 -9.13 -2.20
C SER A 73 4.43 -10.59 -1.92
N HIS A 74 4.16 -11.39 -2.97
CA HIS A 74 3.56 -12.72 -2.88
C HIS A 74 2.20 -12.76 -2.18
N ILE A 75 1.53 -11.61 -2.02
CA ILE A 75 0.20 -11.49 -1.45
C ILE A 75 -0.84 -11.47 -2.57
N LYS A 76 -1.91 -12.25 -2.41
CA LYS A 76 -3.00 -12.28 -3.40
C LYS A 76 -3.68 -10.92 -3.49
N LYS A 77 -3.96 -10.47 -4.72
CA LYS A 77 -4.67 -9.20 -4.98
C LYS A 77 -5.97 -9.08 -4.21
N VAL A 78 -6.70 -10.19 -4.09
CA VAL A 78 -7.97 -10.21 -3.35
C VAL A 78 -7.78 -9.83 -1.89
N ASP A 79 -6.66 -10.19 -1.27
CA ASP A 79 -6.37 -9.85 0.12
C ASP A 79 -5.88 -8.40 0.24
N ILE A 80 -5.12 -7.92 -0.74
CA ILE A 80 -4.72 -6.51 -0.85
C ILE A 80 -5.96 -5.61 -0.98
N VAL A 81 -6.88 -5.92 -1.89
CA VAL A 81 -8.10 -5.14 -2.12
C VAL A 81 -8.99 -5.17 -0.87
N LYS A 82 -9.20 -6.34 -0.26
CA LYS A 82 -9.98 -6.44 0.99
C LYS A 82 -9.39 -5.56 2.11
N CYS A 83 -8.07 -5.58 2.31
CA CYS A 83 -7.45 -4.72 3.31
C CYS A 83 -7.51 -3.24 2.95
N TYR A 84 -7.41 -2.92 1.67
CA TYR A 84 -7.56 -1.56 1.18
C TYR A 84 -8.97 -1.00 1.39
N ASP A 85 -10.00 -1.81 1.14
CA ASP A 85 -11.40 -1.42 1.39
C ASP A 85 -11.64 -1.15 2.88
N LEU A 86 -11.15 -2.04 3.76
CA LEU A 86 -11.19 -1.83 5.21
C LEU A 86 -10.47 -0.55 5.66
N LEU A 87 -9.38 -0.22 4.98
CA LEU A 87 -8.59 0.96 5.25
C LEU A 87 -9.33 2.26 4.86
N ILE A 88 -10.00 2.28 3.70
CA ILE A 88 -10.81 3.42 3.25
C ILE A 88 -12.07 3.59 4.10
N ASP A 89 -12.72 2.49 4.48
CA ASP A 89 -13.95 2.52 5.28
C ASP A 89 -13.67 2.91 6.74
N SER A 90 -12.45 2.68 7.22
CA SER A 90 -12.01 3.30 8.46
C SER A 90 -11.70 4.78 8.19
N ASP A 91 -12.19 5.70 9.03
CA ASP A 91 -11.81 7.14 9.05
C ASP A 91 -10.28 7.39 9.27
N SER A 92 -9.46 6.36 9.07
CA SER A 92 -8.03 6.32 9.29
C SER A 92 -7.25 7.10 8.24
N VAL A 93 -7.77 7.29 7.02
CA VAL A 93 -6.94 7.82 5.94
C VAL A 93 -7.68 8.86 5.09
N GLY A 94 -7.73 10.10 5.60
CA GLY A 94 -8.29 11.25 4.87
C GLY A 94 -7.52 11.71 3.62
N PHE A 95 -6.64 10.87 3.07
CA PHE A 95 -5.76 11.18 1.94
C PHE A 95 -5.94 10.24 0.73
N ILE A 96 -6.66 9.13 0.88
CA ILE A 96 -6.85 8.17 -0.20
C ILE A 96 -8.14 8.49 -0.94
N GLN A 97 -8.02 8.93 -2.18
CA GLN A 97 -9.16 8.99 -3.09
C GLN A 97 -9.55 7.57 -3.48
N LYS A 98 -10.83 7.21 -3.30
CA LYS A 98 -11.37 5.97 -3.89
C LYS A 98 -11.05 5.98 -5.38
N PRO A 99 -10.52 4.89 -5.95
CA PRO A 99 -10.45 4.79 -7.41
C PRO A 99 -11.87 4.96 -7.96
N ASP A 100 -12.04 5.78 -9.00
CA ASP A 100 -13.31 5.88 -9.71
C ASP A 100 -13.70 4.45 -10.15
N ASP A 101 -14.87 3.99 -9.69
CA ASP A 101 -15.45 2.64 -9.90
C ASP A 101 -15.83 2.37 -11.37
N ASP A 102 -14.96 2.66 -12.34
CA ASP A 102 -15.27 2.58 -13.78
C ASP A 102 -14.57 1.44 -14.54
N ILE A 103 -13.97 0.46 -13.85
CA ILE A 103 -13.40 -0.72 -14.52
C ILE A 103 -13.76 -2.03 -13.80
N LEU A 104 -15.04 -2.37 -13.85
CA LEU A 104 -15.53 -3.75 -13.75
C LEU A 104 -16.79 -3.88 -14.62
N HIS A 105 -16.58 -3.90 -15.94
CA HIS A 105 -17.56 -4.35 -16.93
C HIS A 105 -17.00 -5.53 -17.73
#